data_AF-A0A1A9VZA2-F1
#
_entry.id   AF-A0A1A9VZA2-F1
#
_cell.length_a   1.000
_cell.length_b   1.000
_cell.length_c   1.000
_cell.angle_alpha   90.00
_cell.angle_beta   90.00
_cell.angle_gamma   90.00
#
_symmetry.space_group_name_H-M   'P 1'
#
loop_
_entity.id
_entity.type
_entity.pdbx_description
1 polymer ?
#
loop_
_entity_poly.entity_id
_entity_poly.type
_entity_poly.pdbx_seq_one_letter_code
_entity_poly.pdbx_strand_id
1 'polypeptide(L)'
;MTFRFMKNLNALLKSFFCKYFLMLCFASAAFMLPICIIQTLSQMPKSNVNIWEGIDYKVRDDSNFVSKHVNMSIANDLLKEVRIFCLINTVSSNYYKRVVPIKYTWGKRCQRLAFVGLPDHFDYDAINISNEDSKFKYAFQYIYRHHVNDAEWFLLTDDLTYFVMENLRFLLYPYDPQIATYFFIQPFHLGEVN
;
A
#
# COMPACT_ATOMS: atom_id res chain seq x y z
N MET A 1 -24.15 79.07 -31.59
CA MET A 1 -24.30 78.53 -30.22
C MET A 1 -24.37 77.00 -30.27
N THR A 2 -23.34 76.31 -30.79
CA THR A 2 -23.45 74.87 -31.17
C THR A 2 -22.12 74.12 -31.08
N PHE A 3 -21.21 74.49 -30.16
CA PHE A 3 -19.92 73.79 -30.00
C PHE A 3 -19.60 73.31 -28.57
N ARG A 4 -20.42 73.67 -27.57
CA ARG A 4 -20.21 73.29 -26.17
C ARG A 4 -20.99 72.05 -25.72
N PHE A 5 -21.96 71.59 -26.51
CA PHE A 5 -22.83 70.45 -26.15
C PHE A 5 -22.27 69.08 -26.60
N MET A 6 -21.53 69.01 -27.71
CA MET A 6 -21.01 67.73 -28.24
C MET A 6 -19.76 67.19 -27.50
N LYS A 7 -18.97 68.05 -26.84
CA LYS A 7 -17.80 67.61 -26.05
C LYS A 7 -18.20 66.85 -24.78
N ASN A 8 -19.31 67.25 -24.13
CA ASN A 8 -19.80 66.57 -22.92
C ASN A 8 -20.46 65.22 -23.21
N LEU A 9 -21.10 65.06 -24.37
CA LEU A 9 -21.75 63.80 -24.75
C LEU A 9 -20.73 62.67 -24.97
N ASN A 10 -19.61 62.96 -25.65
CA ASN A 10 -18.53 61.99 -25.87
C ASN A 10 -17.78 61.61 -24.57
N ALA A 11 -17.67 62.53 -23.61
CA ALA A 11 -17.07 62.25 -22.30
C ALA A 11 -18.00 61.38 -21.42
N LEU A 12 -19.30 61.65 -21.44
CA LEU A 12 -20.32 60.83 -20.78
C LEU A 12 -20.41 59.44 -21.40
N LEU A 13 -20.46 59.32 -22.74
CA LEU A 13 -20.45 58.04 -23.45
C LEU A 13 -19.20 57.23 -23.13
N LYS A 14 -17.99 57.83 -23.15
CA LYS A 14 -16.75 57.12 -22.75
C LYS A 14 -16.78 56.64 -21.29
N SER A 15 -17.31 57.43 -20.37
CA SER A 15 -17.47 57.04 -18.96
C SER A 15 -18.47 55.89 -18.80
N PHE A 16 -19.60 55.93 -19.51
CA PHE A 16 -20.59 54.87 -19.50
C PHE A 16 -20.04 53.58 -20.12
N PHE A 17 -19.39 53.65 -21.28
CA PHE A 17 -18.76 52.48 -21.91
C PHE A 17 -17.63 51.89 -21.06
N CYS A 18 -16.83 52.72 -20.38
CA CYS A 18 -15.76 52.24 -19.49
C CYS A 18 -16.31 51.53 -18.25
N LYS A 19 -17.35 52.08 -17.61
CA LYS A 19 -18.04 51.42 -16.49
C LYS A 19 -18.74 50.14 -16.93
N TYR A 20 -19.37 50.13 -18.10
CA TYR A 20 -20.04 48.94 -18.64
C TYR A 20 -19.03 47.85 -19.02
N PHE A 21 -17.88 48.23 -19.60
CA PHE A 21 -16.80 47.31 -19.93
C PHE A 21 -16.14 46.72 -18.68
N LEU A 22 -15.87 47.53 -17.65
CA LEU A 22 -15.39 47.06 -16.34
C LEU A 22 -16.39 46.09 -15.69
N MET A 23 -17.68 46.43 -15.68
CA MET A 23 -18.74 45.56 -15.15
C MET A 23 -18.86 44.24 -15.93
N LEU A 24 -18.71 44.27 -17.26
CA LEU A 24 -18.69 43.06 -18.10
C LEU A 24 -17.46 42.18 -17.83
N CYS A 25 -16.28 42.78 -17.59
CA CYS A 25 -15.07 42.07 -17.20
C CYS A 25 -15.15 41.45 -15.79
N PHE A 26 -15.75 42.15 -14.83
CA PHE A 26 -15.98 41.59 -13.49
C PHE A 26 -17.04 40.48 -13.50
N ALA A 27 -18.09 40.62 -14.30
CA ALA A 27 -19.09 39.57 -14.49
C ALA A 27 -18.46 38.32 -15.12
N SER A 28 -17.64 38.46 -16.17
CA SER A 28 -16.98 37.30 -16.78
C SER A 28 -15.99 36.62 -15.83
N ALA A 29 -15.23 37.37 -15.03
CA ALA A 29 -14.34 36.79 -14.02
C ALA A 29 -15.12 36.05 -12.91
N ALA A 30 -16.28 36.57 -12.49
CA ALA A 30 -17.13 35.95 -11.49
C ALA A 30 -17.79 34.64 -11.97
N PHE A 31 -17.96 34.46 -13.29
CA PHE A 31 -18.41 33.19 -13.87
C PHE A 31 -17.26 32.22 -14.19
N MET A 32 -16.09 32.72 -14.60
CA MET A 32 -14.95 31.88 -14.98
C MET A 32 -14.28 31.21 -13.78
N LEU A 33 -14.19 31.88 -12.62
CA LEU A 33 -13.61 31.29 -11.41
C LEU A 33 -14.40 30.07 -10.89
N PRO A 34 -15.74 30.11 -10.74
CA PRO A 34 -16.48 28.92 -10.32
C PRO A 34 -16.48 27.83 -11.40
N ILE A 35 -16.49 28.16 -12.69
CA ILE A 35 -16.37 27.15 -13.77
C ILE A 35 -14.99 26.47 -13.72
N CYS A 36 -13.91 27.22 -13.48
CA CYS A 36 -12.57 26.68 -13.37
C CYS A 36 -12.38 25.84 -12.08
N ILE A 37 -13.02 26.24 -10.97
CA ILE A 37 -13.09 25.42 -9.74
C ILE A 37 -13.86 24.11 -10.00
N ILE A 38 -14.96 24.16 -10.76
CA ILE A 38 -15.72 22.95 -11.14
C ILE A 38 -14.88 22.04 -12.07
N GLN A 39 -14.11 22.61 -13.00
CA GLN A 39 -13.21 21.84 -13.90
C GLN A 39 -12.00 21.23 -13.18
N THR A 40 -11.46 21.90 -12.15
CA THR A 40 -10.35 21.35 -11.33
C THR A 40 -10.84 20.32 -10.32
N LEU A 41 -12.04 20.49 -9.74
CA LEU A 41 -12.69 19.47 -8.92
C LEU A 41 -13.14 18.25 -9.73
N SER A 42 -13.51 18.41 -11.01
CA SER A 42 -13.86 17.29 -11.88
C SER A 42 -12.66 16.51 -12.41
N GLN A 43 -11.44 17.06 -12.27
CA GLN A 43 -10.17 16.41 -12.62
C GLN A 43 -9.46 15.72 -11.44
N MET A 44 -10.03 15.77 -10.22
CA MET A 44 -9.57 14.85 -9.18
C MET A 44 -9.82 13.42 -9.69
N PRO A 45 -8.78 12.56 -9.83
CA PRO A 45 -9.02 11.18 -10.16
C PRO A 45 -9.91 10.65 -9.04
N LYS A 46 -11.14 10.24 -9.37
CA LYS A 46 -11.95 9.44 -8.48
C LYS A 46 -11.11 8.21 -8.19
N SER A 47 -10.41 8.19 -7.06
CA SER A 47 -9.95 6.95 -6.47
C SER A 47 -11.19 6.06 -6.44
N ASN A 48 -11.16 4.95 -7.16
CA ASN A 48 -12.32 4.09 -7.32
C ASN A 48 -12.69 3.51 -5.94
N VAL A 49 -13.58 4.20 -5.23
CA VAL A 49 -14.16 3.84 -3.93
C VAL A 49 -15.15 2.66 -4.06
N ASN A 50 -15.07 1.90 -5.14
CA ASN A 50 -15.97 0.78 -5.44
C ASN A 50 -15.23 -0.57 -5.51
N ILE A 51 -13.92 -0.62 -5.20
CA ILE A 51 -13.15 -1.88 -5.20
C ILE A 51 -13.26 -2.62 -3.85
N TRP A 52 -13.68 -1.94 -2.79
CA TRP A 52 -13.70 -2.48 -1.43
C TRP A 52 -14.96 -3.27 -1.06
N GLU A 53 -16.03 -3.20 -1.86
CA GLU A 53 -17.32 -3.83 -1.56
C GLU A 53 -17.43 -5.29 -2.07
N GLY A 54 -16.32 -5.93 -2.48
CA GLY A 54 -16.45 -7.23 -3.16
C GLY A 54 -15.25 -8.17 -3.16
N ILE A 55 -14.21 -7.97 -2.34
CA ILE A 55 -13.32 -9.09 -2.00
C ILE A 55 -13.77 -9.60 -0.62
N ASP A 56 -14.95 -10.22 -0.60
CA ASP A 56 -15.26 -11.23 0.42
C ASP A 56 -14.32 -12.40 0.16
N TYR A 57 -13.08 -12.30 0.66
CA TYR A 57 -12.25 -13.48 0.82
C TYR A 57 -12.97 -14.32 1.86
N LYS A 58 -13.85 -15.21 1.38
CA LYS A 58 -14.37 -16.31 2.15
C LYS A 58 -13.14 -17.06 2.64
N VAL A 59 -12.69 -16.76 3.87
CA VAL A 59 -11.66 -17.52 4.55
C VAL A 59 -12.20 -18.94 4.52
N ARG A 60 -11.61 -19.78 3.66
CA ARG A 60 -12.01 -21.17 3.59
C ARG A 60 -11.78 -21.70 5.00
N ASP A 61 -12.87 -22.12 5.64
CA ASP A 61 -12.82 -22.81 6.91
C ASP A 61 -12.21 -24.19 6.64
N ASP A 62 -10.88 -24.23 6.63
CA ASP A 62 -10.11 -25.45 6.39
C ASP A 62 -10.24 -26.43 7.56
N SER A 63 -10.94 -26.08 8.66
CA SER A 63 -11.21 -27.01 9.77
C SER A 63 -11.88 -28.29 9.29
N ASN A 64 -12.64 -28.23 8.19
CA ASN A 64 -13.36 -29.35 7.59
C ASN A 64 -12.57 -30.03 6.44
N PHE A 65 -11.48 -29.41 5.95
CA PHE A 65 -10.61 -29.99 4.92
C PHE A 65 -9.36 -30.65 5.50
N VAL A 66 -8.92 -30.23 6.69
CA VAL A 66 -7.90 -30.95 7.43
C VAL A 66 -8.49 -32.31 7.78
N SER A 67 -8.08 -33.35 7.05
CA SER A 67 -8.44 -34.72 7.33
C SER A 67 -8.31 -34.96 8.83
N LYS A 68 -9.33 -35.56 9.44
CA LYS A 68 -9.40 -35.91 10.87
C LYS A 68 -8.20 -36.73 11.37
N HIS A 69 -7.31 -37.14 10.45
CA HIS A 69 -6.11 -37.95 10.66
C HIS A 69 -4.80 -37.14 10.55
N VAL A 70 -4.82 -35.84 10.24
CA VAL A 70 -3.61 -35.01 10.22
C VAL A 70 -3.27 -34.62 11.65
N ASN A 71 -2.26 -35.29 12.22
CA ASN A 71 -1.70 -34.91 13.51
C ASN A 71 -0.96 -33.56 13.38
N MET A 72 -1.60 -32.49 13.84
CA MET A 72 -1.02 -31.13 13.86
C MET A 72 -0.21 -30.84 15.13
N SER A 73 -0.05 -31.79 16.07
CA SER A 73 0.65 -31.50 17.34
C SER A 73 2.06 -31.01 17.08
N ILE A 74 2.82 -31.72 16.24
CA ILE A 74 4.21 -31.38 15.91
C ILE A 74 4.29 -29.97 15.32
N ALA A 75 3.42 -29.64 14.36
CA ALA A 75 3.40 -28.31 13.76
C ALA A 75 3.07 -27.21 14.77
N ASN A 76 2.15 -27.47 15.70
CA ASN A 76 1.77 -26.53 16.75
C ASN A 76 2.85 -26.35 17.82
N ASP A 77 3.58 -27.41 18.15
CA ASP A 77 4.70 -27.37 19.09
C ASP A 77 5.86 -26.60 18.46
N LEU A 78 6.19 -26.91 17.20
CA LEU A 78 7.18 -26.16 16.42
C LEU A 78 6.82 -24.67 16.28
N LEU A 79 5.53 -24.33 16.11
CA LEU A 79 5.09 -22.94 16.03
C LEU A 79 5.44 -22.14 17.30
N LYS A 80 5.41 -22.78 18.47
CA LYS A 80 5.76 -22.16 19.76
C LYS A 80 7.27 -22.07 19.97
N GLU A 81 8.00 -23.11 19.57
CA GLU A 81 9.44 -23.23 19.79
C GLU A 81 10.26 -22.43 18.77
N VAL A 82 9.81 -22.34 17.52
CA VAL A 82 10.53 -21.66 16.43
C VAL A 82 9.77 -20.41 15.97
N ARG A 83 10.16 -19.26 16.52
CA ARG A 83 9.53 -17.96 16.21
C ARG A 83 10.21 -17.30 15.02
N ILE A 84 9.44 -17.12 13.93
CA ILE A 84 9.92 -16.58 12.66
C ILE A 84 9.23 -15.24 12.36
N PHE A 85 10.04 -14.20 12.16
CA PHE A 85 9.62 -12.92 11.62
C PHE A 85 9.76 -12.94 10.09
N CYS A 86 8.66 -12.77 9.38
CA CYS A 86 8.63 -12.75 7.92
C CYS A 86 8.69 -11.31 7.39
N LEU A 87 9.74 -11.00 6.64
CA LEU A 87 9.96 -9.71 5.99
C LEU A 87 9.83 -9.86 4.48
N ILE A 88 8.74 -9.35 3.92
CA ILE A 88 8.38 -9.51 2.51
C ILE A 88 8.65 -8.23 1.76
N ASN A 89 9.55 -8.28 0.80
CA ASN A 89 9.83 -7.20 -0.13
C ASN A 89 8.78 -7.17 -1.24
N THR A 90 8.08 -6.04 -1.37
CA THR A 90 7.02 -5.84 -2.37
C THR A 90 6.96 -4.38 -2.83
N VAL A 91 6.08 -4.06 -3.76
CA VAL A 91 5.81 -2.70 -4.22
C VAL A 91 4.32 -2.38 -4.05
N SER A 92 3.99 -1.10 -3.83
CA SER A 92 2.61 -0.64 -3.60
C SER A 92 1.60 -1.17 -4.63
N SER A 93 2.00 -1.24 -5.91
CA SER A 93 1.15 -1.73 -7.00
C SER A 93 0.76 -3.22 -6.91
N ASN A 94 1.49 -4.03 -6.11
CA ASN A 94 1.24 -5.46 -5.93
C ASN A 94 0.32 -5.78 -4.74
N TYR A 95 -0.18 -4.76 -4.04
CA TYR A 95 -0.94 -4.92 -2.80
C TYR A 95 -2.08 -5.94 -2.91
N TYR A 96 -3.06 -5.72 -3.78
CA TYR A 96 -4.19 -6.66 -3.93
C TYR A 96 -3.79 -7.98 -4.61
N LYS A 97 -2.80 -7.92 -5.51
CA LYS A 97 -2.40 -9.07 -6.33
C LYS A 97 -1.58 -10.10 -5.56
N ARG A 98 -0.78 -9.66 -4.58
CA ARG A 98 0.23 -10.51 -3.91
C ARG A 98 0.20 -10.39 -2.40
N VAL A 99 0.24 -9.17 -1.86
CA VAL A 99 0.28 -8.93 -0.40
C VAL A 99 -0.95 -9.50 0.30
N VAL A 100 -2.14 -9.21 -0.22
CA VAL A 100 -3.41 -9.72 0.34
C VAL A 100 -3.44 -11.26 0.35
N PRO A 101 -3.19 -11.98 -0.77
CA PRO A 101 -3.07 -13.44 -0.75
C PRO A 101 -2.05 -13.97 0.24
N ILE A 102 -0.84 -13.39 0.30
CA ILE A 102 0.21 -13.85 1.22
C ILE A 102 -0.26 -13.73 2.67
N LYS A 103 -0.83 -12.58 3.05
CA LYS A 103 -1.36 -12.34 4.40
C LYS A 103 -2.36 -13.40 4.82
N TYR A 104 -3.31 -13.77 3.95
CA TYR A 104 -4.37 -14.71 4.30
C TYR A 104 -3.99 -16.20 4.12
N THR A 105 -2.83 -16.50 3.52
CA THR A 105 -2.37 -17.87 3.24
C THR A 105 -1.24 -18.32 4.17
N TRP A 106 0.02 -18.24 3.75
CA TRP A 106 1.16 -18.70 4.53
C TRP A 106 1.68 -17.62 5.48
N GLY A 107 1.47 -16.33 5.16
CA GLY A 107 1.94 -15.21 5.96
C GLY A 107 1.32 -15.16 7.36
N LYS A 108 0.03 -15.54 7.51
CA LYS A 108 -0.63 -15.67 8.83
C LYS A 108 0.00 -16.71 9.76
N ARG A 109 0.85 -17.59 9.22
CA ARG A 109 1.57 -18.63 10.00
C ARG A 109 2.93 -18.14 10.49
N CYS A 110 3.34 -16.91 10.18
CA CYS A 110 4.53 -16.28 10.76
C CYS A 110 4.24 -15.76 12.17
N GLN A 111 5.27 -15.62 13.00
CA GLN A 111 5.11 -15.00 14.34
C GLN A 111 4.80 -13.51 14.21
N ARG A 112 5.48 -12.87 13.26
CA ARG A 112 5.24 -11.50 12.79
C ARG A 112 5.39 -11.47 11.28
N LEU A 113 4.66 -10.56 10.64
CA LEU A 113 4.64 -10.41 9.20
C LEU A 113 4.70 -8.93 8.85
N ALA A 114 5.81 -8.50 8.25
CA ALA A 114 5.98 -7.14 7.77
C ALA A 114 6.18 -7.13 6.26
N PHE A 115 5.58 -6.14 5.61
CA PHE A 115 5.75 -5.89 4.19
C PHE A 115 6.56 -4.61 4.01
N VAL A 116 7.64 -4.69 3.25
CA VAL A 116 8.52 -3.55 2.97
C VAL A 116 8.14 -2.97 1.62
N GLY A 117 7.89 -1.65 1.56
CA GLY A 117 7.56 -0.94 0.32
C GLY A 117 6.06 -0.78 0.05
N LEU A 118 5.25 -0.70 1.10
CA LEU A 118 3.83 -0.36 1.04
C LEU A 118 3.58 1.03 1.67
N PRO A 119 4.00 2.12 1.01
CA PRO A 119 3.88 3.46 1.58
C PRO A 119 2.44 3.93 1.80
N ASP A 120 1.51 3.43 0.99
CA ASP A 120 0.13 3.93 0.90
C ASP A 120 -0.87 3.12 1.74
N HIS A 121 -0.40 2.08 2.46
CA HIS A 121 -1.25 1.14 3.17
C HIS A 121 -0.85 1.03 4.65
N PHE A 122 -1.60 1.71 5.51
CA PHE A 122 -1.35 1.81 6.95
C PHE A 122 -1.98 0.68 7.80
N ASP A 123 -2.82 -0.17 7.23
CA ASP A 123 -3.49 -1.29 7.91
C ASP A 123 -2.55 -2.46 8.29
N TYR A 124 -1.24 -2.27 8.14
CA TYR A 124 -0.22 -3.31 8.19
C TYR A 124 0.96 -2.85 9.02
N ASP A 125 1.77 -3.80 9.49
CA ASP A 125 3.19 -3.58 9.84
C ASP A 125 3.98 -3.28 8.55
N ALA A 126 3.52 -2.29 7.79
CA ALA A 126 4.09 -1.81 6.56
C ALA A 126 5.23 -0.88 6.90
N ILE A 127 6.43 -1.27 6.49
CA ILE A 127 7.59 -0.42 6.63
C ILE A 127 7.59 0.50 5.40
N ASN A 128 6.99 1.67 5.57
CA ASN A 128 6.89 2.72 4.57
C ASN A 128 8.28 3.32 4.31
N ILE A 129 8.87 2.96 3.18
CA ILE A 129 10.16 3.50 2.74
C ILE A 129 10.03 3.84 1.26
N SER A 130 10.22 5.12 0.94
CA SER A 130 10.14 5.65 -0.42
C SER A 130 11.40 5.40 -1.26
N ASN A 131 12.55 5.16 -0.61
CA ASN A 131 13.85 5.00 -1.29
C ASN A 131 14.24 3.52 -1.41
N GLU A 132 14.16 2.96 -2.62
CA GLU A 132 14.47 1.55 -2.88
C GLU A 132 15.86 1.12 -2.39
N ASP A 133 16.90 1.92 -2.63
CA ASP A 133 18.29 1.60 -2.27
C ASP A 133 18.52 1.38 -0.76
N SER A 134 17.65 1.94 0.07
CA SER A 134 17.79 1.94 1.53
C SER A 134 16.72 1.13 2.25
N LYS A 135 15.88 0.45 1.48
CA LYS A 135 14.67 -0.22 1.94
C LYS A 135 14.94 -1.27 3.01
N PHE A 136 15.88 -2.17 2.77
CA PHE A 136 16.25 -3.18 3.78
C PHE A 136 16.98 -2.58 4.98
N LYS A 137 17.82 -1.55 4.78
CA LYS A 137 18.52 -0.87 5.88
C LYS A 137 17.53 -0.32 6.91
N TYR A 138 16.52 0.41 6.46
CA TYR A 138 15.50 0.96 7.35
C TYR A 138 14.59 -0.13 7.93
N ALA A 139 14.26 -1.16 7.15
CA ALA A 139 13.49 -2.30 7.66
C ALA A 139 14.21 -3.00 8.82
N PHE A 140 15.51 -3.29 8.67
CA PHE A 140 16.30 -3.88 9.74
C PHE A 140 16.42 -2.97 10.96
N GLN A 141 16.59 -1.66 10.78
CA GLN A 141 16.59 -0.71 11.90
C GLN A 141 15.25 -0.70 12.65
N TYR A 142 14.14 -0.74 11.92
CA TYR A 142 12.80 -0.81 12.51
C TYR A 142 12.62 -2.09 13.31
N ILE A 143 12.97 -3.25 12.73
CA ILE A 143 12.89 -4.56 13.38
C ILE A 143 13.76 -4.59 14.64
N TYR A 144 15.01 -4.12 14.56
CA TYR A 144 15.91 -4.09 15.71
C TYR A 144 15.35 -3.25 16.86
N ARG A 145 14.67 -2.14 16.56
CA ARG A 145 14.13 -1.24 17.58
C ARG A 145 12.82 -1.72 18.21
N HIS A 146 11.98 -2.41 17.45
CA HIS A 146 10.60 -2.71 17.87
C HIS A 146 10.29 -4.20 18.03
N HIS A 147 11.02 -5.08 17.33
CA HIS A 147 10.68 -6.49 17.18
C HIS A 147 11.85 -7.45 17.42
N VAL A 148 12.96 -6.96 18.00
CA VAL A 148 14.15 -7.81 18.27
C VAL A 148 13.83 -9.01 19.17
N ASN A 149 12.83 -8.89 20.04
CA ASN A 149 12.39 -9.96 20.96
C ASN A 149 11.20 -10.76 20.43
N ASP A 150 10.60 -10.36 19.31
CA ASP A 150 9.38 -11.01 18.79
C ASP A 150 9.69 -12.31 18.03
N ALA A 151 10.93 -12.52 17.61
CA ALA A 151 11.37 -13.70 16.87
C ALA A 151 12.85 -13.98 17.05
N GLU A 152 13.24 -15.23 16.82
CA GLU A 152 14.64 -15.65 16.76
C GLU A 152 15.15 -15.72 15.31
N TRP A 153 14.25 -16.08 14.39
CA TRP A 153 14.56 -16.25 12.97
C TRP A 153 13.94 -15.15 12.14
N PHE A 154 14.70 -14.61 11.18
CA PHE A 154 14.24 -13.57 10.27
C PHE A 154 14.27 -14.10 8.84
N LEU A 155 13.08 -14.26 8.25
CA LEU A 155 12.91 -14.70 6.88
C LEU A 155 12.80 -13.48 5.95
N LEU A 156 13.71 -13.35 5.01
CA LEU A 156 13.67 -12.34 3.96
C LEU A 156 13.24 -12.97 2.65
N THR A 157 12.23 -12.42 2.00
CA THR A 157 11.71 -12.94 0.72
C THR A 157 11.04 -11.85 -0.12
N ASP A 158 10.80 -12.14 -1.40
CA ASP A 158 9.93 -11.37 -2.27
C ASP A 158 8.45 -11.78 -2.14
N ASP A 159 7.59 -11.06 -2.86
CA ASP A 159 6.15 -11.31 -2.95
C ASP A 159 5.75 -12.38 -4.00
N LEU A 160 6.71 -13.09 -4.58
CA LEU A 160 6.51 -14.19 -5.53
C LEU A 160 6.62 -15.57 -4.88
N THR A 161 7.18 -15.61 -3.68
CA THR A 161 7.52 -16.86 -3.00
C THR A 161 6.38 -17.37 -2.12
N TYR A 162 6.25 -18.69 -2.03
CA TYR A 162 5.37 -19.37 -1.10
C TYR A 162 6.19 -20.24 -0.15
N PHE A 163 5.95 -20.11 1.16
CA PHE A 163 6.59 -20.94 2.18
C PHE A 163 5.60 -21.90 2.83
N VAL A 164 5.99 -23.17 2.95
CA VAL A 164 5.37 -24.11 3.89
C VAL A 164 6.04 -23.90 5.24
N MET A 165 5.43 -23.05 6.08
CA MET A 165 6.04 -22.58 7.32
C MET A 165 6.32 -23.70 8.33
N GLU A 166 5.54 -24.77 8.31
CA GLU A 166 5.75 -25.97 9.13
C GLU A 166 7.07 -26.67 8.76
N ASN A 167 7.34 -26.82 7.46
CA ASN A 167 8.58 -27.43 6.97
C ASN A 167 9.78 -26.53 7.28
N LEU A 168 9.63 -25.21 7.15
CA LEU A 168 10.67 -24.26 7.51
C LEU A 168 11.01 -24.36 9.01
N ARG A 169 10.01 -24.43 9.89
CA ARG A 169 10.26 -24.62 11.33
C ARG A 169 10.92 -25.95 11.64
N PHE A 170 10.50 -27.02 10.96
CA PHE A 170 11.13 -28.31 11.13
C PHE A 170 12.61 -28.29 10.73
N LEU A 171 12.96 -27.58 9.65
CA LEU A 171 14.36 -27.36 9.24
C LEU A 171 15.16 -26.60 10.30
N LEU A 172 14.57 -25.57 10.90
CA LEU A 172 15.25 -24.67 11.84
C LEU A 172 15.31 -25.22 13.27
N TYR A 173 14.42 -26.15 13.62
CA TYR A 173 14.30 -26.73 14.96
C TYR A 173 15.60 -27.19 15.64
N PRO A 174 16.52 -27.92 14.96
CA PRO A 174 17.73 -28.41 15.61
C PRO A 174 18.82 -27.34 15.79
N TYR A 175 18.63 -26.12 15.31
CA TYR A 175 19.64 -25.05 15.35
C TYR A 175 19.43 -24.12 16.53
N ASP A 176 20.50 -23.80 17.25
CA ASP A 176 20.47 -22.81 18.33
C ASP A 176 20.40 -21.38 17.75
N PRO A 177 19.33 -20.61 18.02
CA PRO A 177 19.19 -19.25 17.51
C PRO A 177 20.18 -18.25 18.12
N GLN A 178 20.87 -18.59 19.21
CA GLN A 178 21.94 -17.76 19.78
C GLN A 178 23.21 -17.79 18.93
N ILE A 179 23.33 -18.78 18.03
CA ILE A 179 24.47 -18.94 17.14
C ILE A 179 24.13 -18.33 15.79
N ALA A 180 24.96 -17.40 15.32
CA ALA A 180 24.78 -16.73 14.04
C ALA A 180 24.82 -17.74 12.87
N THR A 181 23.63 -18.18 12.45
CA THR A 181 23.42 -19.18 11.39
C THR A 181 22.59 -18.56 10.28
N TYR A 182 23.02 -18.76 9.04
CA TYR A 182 22.38 -18.20 7.85
C TYR A 182 22.04 -19.30 6.85
N PHE A 183 20.79 -19.33 6.40
CA PHE A 183 20.33 -20.24 5.35
C PHE A 183 20.01 -19.45 4.09
N PHE A 184 20.53 -19.92 2.96
CA PHE A 184 20.15 -19.44 1.63
C PHE A 184 19.31 -20.52 0.97
N ILE A 185 18.03 -20.22 0.73
CA ILE A 185 17.09 -21.15 0.13
C ILE A 185 16.92 -20.75 -1.33
N GLN A 186 17.22 -21.66 -2.25
CA GLN A 186 16.95 -21.45 -3.66
C GLN A 186 15.45 -21.73 -3.92
N PRO A 187 14.71 -20.77 -4.48
CA PRO A 187 13.31 -21.00 -4.82
C PRO A 187 13.20 -22.02 -5.96
N PHE A 188 12.22 -22.91 -5.83
CA PHE A 188 11.83 -23.79 -6.92
C PHE A 188 10.76 -23.10 -7.77
N HIS A 189 11.06 -22.83 -9.03
CA HIS A 189 10.08 -22.27 -9.95
C HIS A 189 9.18 -23.39 -10.48
N LEU A 190 7.91 -23.37 -10.07
CA LEU A 190 6.86 -24.13 -10.71
C LEU A 190 6.67 -23.48 -12.10
N GLY A 191 7.23 -24.09 -13.14
CA GLY A 191 7.24 -23.52 -14.49
C GLY A 191 5.84 -23.14 -14.98
N GLU A 192 5.77 -22.17 -15.89
CA GLU A 192 4.57 -21.97 -16.69
C GLU A 192 4.36 -23.23 -17.54
N VAL A 193 3.33 -24.00 -17.19
CA VAL A 193 2.80 -25.01 -18.12
C VAL A 193 2.20 -24.20 -19.26
N ASN A 194 2.95 -24.12 -20.36
CA ASN A 194 2.49 -23.56 -21.64
C ASN A 194 1.17 -24.21 -22.09
#